data_AF-A0A9P8GT39-F1
#
_entry.id   AF-A0A9P8GT39-F1
#
_cell.length_a   1.000
_cell.length_b   1.000
_cell.length_c   1.000
_cell.angle_alpha   90.00
_cell.angle_beta   90.00
_cell.angle_gamma   90.00
#
_symmetry.space_group_name_H-M   'P 1'
#
loop_
_entity.id
_entity.type
_entity.pdbx_description
1 polymer ?
#
loop_
_entity_poly.entity_id
_entity_poly.type
_entity_poly.pdbx_seq_one_letter_code
_entity_poly.pdbx_strand_id
1 'polypeptide(L)'
;MPEVATSNVVTTDYKPHPHDTMKAAQWIGTKQIEVGVVPKPMITANKDAIVRITHCTICGSDLHMYVGELNSAMQKGDIMGHEAIGIVEDVGSEVTTLQKGDRVIILPVIACGECFYCKREEYSLCDKTNPSKEMESMWGHRLSGIFGYSHLTGGYPGNQAEWCRVPNANLTCVKAPMSVDARKLVALADVTPTAWHGCELAEVSKGDVVGVWGCGAIGLSIQALSLFRGAKTVYAVDKDPARLAIARSLGAIAIDINEHSDVAEYILSIEPHGLDRGIEASGFRSETSVAHTLMRKVGLEGDQGDTVTSIIKSTRKCGNIALIGDFFFNTNQFPIGMLMEKTITLRGGQLMAQKYFPYLLDIVVKGQYDPSFVVTHTDKFEKIPESYALFNEHKIPGGLKTLRMIVPDAVSSPAAQVVLLGARSDERRRQGRLRLTQPPQAPLFSPDTALGSPPSSSPFKNLDIAATDYKITSDKLLQL
;
A
#
# COMPACT_ATOMS: atom_id res chain seq x y z
N MET A 1 -7.56 -19.47 29.50
CA MET A 1 -6.60 -18.92 28.51
C MET A 1 -5.56 -18.15 29.29
N PRO A 2 -4.26 -18.42 29.17
CA PRO A 2 -3.28 -17.65 29.91
C PRO A 2 -3.28 -16.22 29.36
N GLU A 3 -3.41 -15.24 30.25
CA GLU A 3 -3.24 -13.82 29.92
C GLU A 3 -1.90 -13.63 29.21
N VAL A 4 -1.95 -13.28 27.93
CA VAL A 4 -0.78 -12.79 27.20
C VAL A 4 -0.41 -11.47 27.85
N ALA A 5 0.67 -11.44 28.63
CA ALA A 5 1.24 -10.20 29.13
C ALA A 5 1.52 -9.26 27.94
N THR A 6 0.68 -8.25 27.80
CA THR A 6 0.68 -7.31 26.68
C THR A 6 1.74 -6.25 26.91
N SER A 7 2.90 -6.41 26.27
CA SER A 7 3.71 -5.22 25.92
C SER A 7 2.98 -4.48 24.77
N ASN A 8 1.89 -3.80 25.10
CA ASN A 8 1.20 -2.91 24.16
C ASN A 8 2.15 -1.76 23.79
N VAL A 9 1.92 -1.10 22.66
CA VAL A 9 2.44 0.25 22.47
C VAL A 9 2.02 1.07 23.69
N VAL A 10 3.00 1.62 24.42
CA VAL A 10 2.80 2.26 25.73
C VAL A 10 1.78 3.39 25.63
N THR A 11 1.82 4.13 24.53
CA THR A 11 0.84 5.15 24.16
C THR A 11 0.93 5.45 22.65
N THR A 12 -0.20 5.73 22.03
CA THR A 12 -0.27 6.16 20.63
C THR A 12 0.15 7.63 20.46
N ASP A 13 0.01 8.43 21.52
CA ASP A 13 0.48 9.82 21.61
C ASP A 13 2.01 9.92 21.71
N TYR A 14 2.56 11.06 21.32
CA TYR A 14 3.95 11.41 21.60
C TYR A 14 4.07 12.27 22.86
N LYS A 15 5.22 12.17 23.54
CA LYS A 15 5.61 13.12 24.59
C LYS A 15 5.97 14.47 23.95
N PRO A 16 5.28 15.58 24.28
CA PRO A 16 5.59 16.89 23.71
C PRO A 16 6.88 17.47 24.29
N HIS A 17 7.68 18.12 23.46
CA HIS A 17 8.83 18.91 23.93
C HIS A 17 8.33 20.12 24.73
N PRO A 18 8.96 20.46 25.87
CA PRO A 18 8.48 21.54 26.74
C PRO A 18 8.59 22.94 26.12
N HIS A 19 9.45 23.11 25.11
CA HIS A 19 9.79 24.43 24.55
C HIS A 19 9.85 24.48 23.02
N ASP A 20 10.05 23.34 22.36
CA ASP A 20 10.29 23.32 20.91
C ASP A 20 8.99 22.97 20.23
N THR A 21 8.73 23.66 19.12
CA THR A 21 7.55 23.45 18.31
C THR A 21 7.95 23.03 16.90
N MET A 22 6.97 22.56 16.15
CA MET A 22 7.08 22.18 14.76
C MET A 22 5.82 22.55 13.99
N LYS A 23 5.94 22.73 12.68
CA LYS A 23 4.79 22.80 11.79
C LYS A 23 4.25 21.40 11.50
N ALA A 24 2.93 21.25 11.47
CA ALA A 24 2.24 20.02 11.12
C ALA A 24 0.95 20.30 10.33
N ALA A 25 0.62 19.43 9.39
CA ALA A 25 -0.66 19.45 8.68
C ALA A 25 -1.71 18.79 9.58
N GLN A 26 -2.66 19.58 10.07
CA GLN A 26 -3.67 19.16 11.00
C GLN A 26 -5.04 19.12 10.34
N TRP A 27 -5.83 18.09 10.65
CA TRP A 27 -7.23 18.05 10.32
C TRP A 27 -8.02 18.94 11.29
N ILE A 28 -8.73 19.93 10.76
CA ILE A 28 -9.53 20.88 11.54
C ILE A 28 -11.03 20.66 11.36
N GLY A 29 -11.40 19.91 10.31
CA GLY A 29 -12.76 19.56 9.96
C GLY A 29 -12.84 18.99 8.55
N THR A 30 -14.04 18.60 8.13
CA THR A 30 -14.29 18.17 6.75
C THR A 30 -13.85 19.24 5.75
N LYS A 31 -13.00 18.81 4.82
CA LYS A 31 -12.34 19.60 3.79
C LYS A 31 -11.46 20.73 4.32
N GLN A 32 -11.00 20.62 5.57
CA GLN A 32 -10.21 21.64 6.26
C GLN A 32 -8.94 21.03 6.83
N ILE A 33 -7.83 21.25 6.12
CA ILE A 33 -6.47 21.00 6.59
C ILE A 33 -5.81 22.35 6.85
N GLU A 34 -5.11 22.49 7.98
CA GLU A 34 -4.32 23.68 8.29
C GLU A 34 -2.88 23.28 8.62
N VAL A 35 -1.92 24.14 8.26
CA VAL A 35 -0.54 24.00 8.75
C VAL A 35 -0.44 24.76 10.06
N GLY A 36 -0.57 24.04 11.17
CA GLY A 36 -0.49 24.57 12.52
C GLY A 36 0.90 24.42 13.14
N VAL A 37 1.14 25.12 14.26
CA VAL A 37 2.35 24.98 15.08
C VAL A 37 1.99 24.15 16.32
N VAL A 38 2.63 23.01 16.48
CA VAL A 38 2.41 22.04 17.57
C VAL A 38 3.72 21.74 18.31
N PRO A 39 3.70 21.19 19.53
CA PRO A 39 4.94 20.77 20.19
C PRO A 39 5.70 19.73 19.38
N LYS A 40 7.02 19.86 19.33
CA LYS A 40 7.90 18.86 18.71
C LYS A 40 7.82 17.54 19.50
N PRO A 41 7.79 16.36 18.86
CA PRO A 41 7.77 15.08 19.56
C PRO A 41 9.11 14.75 20.22
N MET A 42 9.05 14.08 21.36
CA MET A 42 10.18 13.45 22.05
C MET A 42 10.03 11.93 22.10
N ILE A 43 11.15 11.23 22.33
CA ILE A 43 11.14 9.80 22.64
C ILE A 43 10.19 9.55 23.81
N THR A 44 9.22 8.65 23.57
CA THR A 44 8.19 8.30 24.55
C THR A 44 8.43 6.90 25.10
N ALA A 45 8.92 5.98 24.27
CA ALA A 45 9.31 4.62 24.64
C ALA A 45 10.71 4.27 24.09
N ASN A 46 11.38 3.30 24.72
CA ASN A 46 12.74 2.89 24.36
C ASN A 46 12.91 2.39 22.92
N LYS A 47 11.82 1.95 22.28
CA LYS A 47 11.82 1.47 20.88
C LYS A 47 11.45 2.55 19.86
N ASP A 48 11.23 3.79 20.29
CA ASP A 48 10.88 4.90 19.40
C ASP A 48 12.11 5.46 18.69
N ALA A 49 11.89 6.10 17.55
CA ALA A 49 12.81 7.06 16.96
C ALA A 49 12.10 8.40 16.74
N ILE A 50 12.84 9.50 16.81
CA ILE A 50 12.41 10.80 16.29
C ILE A 50 13.05 11.00 14.92
N VAL A 51 12.22 11.20 13.91
CA VAL A 51 12.66 11.42 12.54
C VAL A 51 12.30 12.85 12.14
N ARG A 52 13.30 13.62 11.71
CA ARG A 52 13.09 14.92 11.06
C ARG A 52 12.68 14.66 9.61
N ILE A 53 11.44 14.98 9.28
CA ILE A 53 10.88 14.69 7.96
C ILE A 53 11.50 15.62 6.92
N THR A 54 11.89 15.04 5.79
CA THR A 54 12.42 15.80 4.64
C THR A 54 11.34 15.94 3.58
N HIS A 55 10.62 14.83 3.33
CA HIS A 55 9.57 14.78 2.34
C HIS A 55 8.40 13.94 2.83
N CYS A 56 7.20 14.36 2.48
CA CYS A 56 5.98 13.57 2.63
C CYS A 56 5.09 13.67 1.38
N THR A 57 4.10 12.80 1.29
CA THR A 57 3.09 12.84 0.23
C THR A 57 1.66 12.81 0.79
N ILE A 58 0.68 12.96 -0.10
CA ILE A 58 -0.74 12.75 0.20
C ILE A 58 -1.15 11.41 -0.42
N CYS A 59 -1.75 10.53 0.36
CA CYS A 59 -2.31 9.27 -0.11
C CYS A 59 -3.77 9.42 -0.57
N GLY A 60 -4.24 8.51 -1.40
CA GLY A 60 -5.67 8.45 -1.74
C GLY A 60 -6.53 8.25 -0.50
N SER A 61 -6.03 7.47 0.46
CA SER A 61 -6.68 7.19 1.73
C SER A 61 -6.76 8.42 2.64
N ASP A 62 -5.79 9.34 2.56
CA ASP A 62 -5.85 10.64 3.26
C ASP A 62 -7.12 11.42 2.90
N LEU A 63 -7.63 11.22 1.68
CA LEU A 63 -8.83 11.90 1.22
C LEU A 63 -10.10 11.39 1.90
N HIS A 64 -10.16 10.15 2.40
CA HIS A 64 -11.33 9.63 3.13
C HIS A 64 -11.60 10.44 4.40
N MET A 65 -10.53 10.79 5.11
CA MET A 65 -10.61 11.64 6.31
C MET A 65 -10.83 13.11 5.93
N TYR A 66 -10.19 13.57 4.86
CA TYR A 66 -10.39 14.93 4.35
C TYR A 66 -11.85 15.20 3.96
N VAL A 67 -12.50 14.31 3.20
CA VAL A 67 -13.89 14.52 2.76
C VAL A 67 -14.93 14.15 3.82
N GLY A 68 -14.48 13.56 4.93
CA GLY A 68 -15.27 13.31 6.12
C GLY A 68 -16.00 11.97 6.17
N GLU A 69 -15.56 10.98 5.37
CA GLU A 69 -16.08 9.61 5.40
C GLU A 69 -15.75 8.90 6.71
N LEU A 70 -14.68 9.32 7.40
CA LEU A 70 -14.26 8.80 8.71
C LEU A 70 -14.40 9.84 9.84
N ASN A 71 -15.26 10.86 9.69
CA ASN A 71 -15.38 11.96 10.66
C ASN A 71 -15.62 11.51 12.11
N SER A 72 -16.40 10.45 12.33
CA SER A 72 -16.67 9.93 13.68
C SER A 72 -15.42 9.42 14.39
N ALA A 73 -14.38 9.11 13.62
CA ALA A 73 -13.09 8.60 14.08
C ALA A 73 -11.96 9.64 13.98
N MET A 74 -12.26 10.90 13.66
CA MET A 74 -11.29 11.99 13.60
C MET A 74 -11.50 12.98 14.75
N GLN A 75 -10.41 13.59 15.21
CA GLN A 75 -10.42 14.66 16.19
C GLN A 75 -9.75 15.91 15.63
N LYS A 76 -10.31 17.08 15.96
CA LYS A 76 -9.72 18.36 15.56
C LYS A 76 -8.29 18.45 16.13
N GLY A 77 -7.33 18.68 15.24
CA GLY A 77 -5.91 18.77 15.57
C GLY A 77 -5.12 17.51 15.24
N ASP A 78 -5.76 16.42 14.82
CA ASP A 78 -5.07 15.21 14.37
C ASP A 78 -4.07 15.55 13.26
N ILE A 79 -2.82 15.09 13.41
CA ILE A 79 -1.76 15.29 12.41
C ILE A 79 -1.90 14.24 11.32
N MET A 80 -1.95 14.68 10.06
CA MET A 80 -2.27 13.83 8.92
C MET A 80 -1.05 13.09 8.33
N GLY A 81 -1.35 12.06 7.53
CA GLY A 81 -0.45 11.43 6.58
C GLY A 81 0.44 10.31 7.12
N HIS A 82 0.78 9.40 6.22
CA HIS A 82 1.51 8.16 6.51
C HIS A 82 2.59 7.81 5.49
N GLU A 83 2.95 8.75 4.62
CA GLU A 83 3.94 8.54 3.55
C GLU A 83 5.07 9.55 3.67
N ALA A 84 6.18 9.16 4.29
CA ALA A 84 7.29 10.08 4.52
C ALA A 84 8.67 9.41 4.53
N ILE A 85 9.66 10.25 4.22
CA ILE A 85 11.08 9.95 4.41
C ILE A 85 11.75 11.07 5.21
N GLY A 86 12.78 10.73 5.96
CA GLY A 86 13.45 11.71 6.79
C GLY A 86 14.82 11.27 7.28
N ILE A 87 15.38 12.08 8.17
CA ILE A 87 16.65 11.85 8.83
C ILE A 87 16.40 11.57 10.30
N VAL A 88 16.92 10.47 10.83
CA VAL A 88 16.86 10.12 12.25
C VAL A 88 17.55 11.21 13.05
N GLU A 89 16.83 11.80 14.01
CA GLU A 89 17.34 12.84 14.90
C GLU A 89 17.70 12.30 16.27
N ASP A 90 16.88 11.39 16.80
CA ASP A 90 17.06 10.76 18.09
C ASP A 90 16.49 9.34 18.09
N VAL A 91 16.98 8.47 18.97
CA VAL A 91 16.54 7.08 19.10
C VAL A 91 16.44 6.67 20.57
N GLY A 92 15.45 5.84 20.89
CA GLY A 92 15.35 5.22 22.19
C GLY A 92 16.44 4.16 22.42
N SER A 93 16.63 3.77 23.68
CA SER A 93 17.72 2.87 24.12
C SER A 93 17.64 1.44 23.57
N GLU A 94 16.50 1.01 23.03
CA GLU A 94 16.28 -0.33 22.44
C GLU A 94 16.29 -0.31 20.90
N VAL A 95 16.54 0.85 20.29
CA VAL A 95 16.74 0.94 18.83
C VAL A 95 18.18 0.55 18.51
N THR A 96 18.33 -0.50 17.69
CA THR A 96 19.65 -1.11 17.40
C THR A 96 20.01 -1.07 15.91
N THR A 97 19.04 -0.81 15.03
CA THR A 97 19.25 -0.81 13.57
C THR A 97 19.47 0.58 12.98
N LEU A 98 19.31 1.64 13.79
CA LEU A 98 19.35 3.04 13.37
C LEU A 98 20.21 3.87 14.32
N GLN A 99 20.78 4.95 13.78
CA GLN A 99 21.46 5.99 14.56
C GLN A 99 21.13 7.38 14.00
N LYS A 100 21.38 8.41 14.81
CA LYS A 100 21.25 9.81 14.40
C LYS A 100 22.00 10.07 13.08
N GLY A 101 21.33 10.74 12.15
CA GLY A 101 21.85 11.07 10.82
C GLY A 101 21.52 10.04 9.73
N ASP A 102 21.00 8.86 10.08
CA ASP A 102 20.54 7.89 9.09
C ASP A 102 19.31 8.43 8.33
N ARG A 103 19.28 8.25 7.01
CA ARG A 103 18.07 8.48 6.21
C ARG A 103 17.20 7.25 6.25
N VAL A 104 15.90 7.46 6.47
CA VAL A 104 14.92 6.38 6.61
C VAL A 104 13.67 6.65 5.79
N ILE A 105 13.08 5.56 5.31
CA ILE A 105 11.68 5.50 4.89
C ILE A 105 10.86 5.10 6.13
N ILE A 106 9.76 5.80 6.38
CA ILE A 106 8.82 5.47 7.46
C ILE A 106 7.69 4.63 6.86
N LEU A 107 7.48 3.43 7.40
CA LEU A 107 6.41 2.54 6.95
C LEU A 107 5.09 2.96 7.60
N PRO A 108 3.97 2.96 6.85
CA PRO A 108 2.68 3.48 7.34
C PRO A 108 2.09 2.62 8.46
N VAL A 109 2.30 1.30 8.38
CA VAL A 109 1.79 0.30 9.33
C VAL A 109 2.73 0.15 10.52
N ILE A 110 2.19 0.31 11.73
CA ILE A 110 2.91 0.18 12.99
C ILE A 110 2.71 -1.24 13.50
N ALA A 111 3.80 -2.00 13.56
CA ALA A 111 3.81 -3.39 14.03
C ALA A 111 4.73 -3.58 15.24
N CYS A 112 4.43 -4.55 16.12
CA CYS A 112 5.23 -4.81 17.32
C CYS A 112 6.38 -5.80 17.12
N GLY A 113 6.33 -6.63 16.07
CA GLY A 113 7.34 -7.63 15.78
C GLY A 113 7.25 -8.92 16.63
N GLU A 114 6.38 -9.00 17.63
CA GLU A 114 6.39 -10.09 18.62
C GLU A 114 5.04 -10.79 18.85
N CYS A 115 3.91 -10.21 18.45
CA CYS A 115 2.60 -10.85 18.59
C CYS A 115 2.41 -12.03 17.61
N PHE A 116 1.30 -12.76 17.76
CA PHE A 116 0.98 -13.91 16.92
C PHE A 116 1.07 -13.59 15.42
N TYR A 117 0.40 -12.52 14.97
CA TYR A 117 0.41 -12.07 13.58
C TYR A 117 1.78 -11.53 13.12
N CYS A 118 2.47 -10.77 13.96
CA CYS A 118 3.80 -10.25 13.61
C CYS A 118 4.84 -11.37 13.40
N LYS A 119 4.77 -12.45 14.18
CA LYS A 119 5.63 -13.64 13.99
C LYS A 119 5.36 -14.39 12.68
N ARG A 120 4.19 -14.14 12.07
CA ARG A 120 3.77 -14.68 10.78
C ARG A 120 3.98 -13.70 9.62
N GLU A 121 4.64 -12.56 9.88
CA GLU A 121 4.84 -11.47 8.94
C GLU A 121 3.53 -10.82 8.43
N GLU A 122 2.43 -11.00 9.18
CA GLU A 122 1.12 -10.42 8.92
C GLU A 122 1.01 -9.06 9.63
N TYR A 123 1.94 -8.14 9.29
CA TYR A 123 2.21 -6.94 10.07
C TYR A 123 1.04 -5.96 10.19
N SER A 124 0.18 -5.87 9.16
CA SER A 124 -1.04 -5.06 9.18
C SER A 124 -2.12 -5.59 10.12
N LEU A 125 -1.93 -6.78 10.70
CA LEU A 125 -2.85 -7.44 11.63
C LEU A 125 -2.28 -7.47 13.06
N CYS A 126 -1.43 -6.50 13.42
CA CYS A 126 -0.77 -6.48 14.72
C CYS A 126 -1.74 -6.25 15.90
N ASP A 127 -1.78 -7.19 16.86
CA ASP A 127 -2.65 -7.11 18.05
C ASP A 127 -2.31 -5.98 19.04
N LYS A 128 -1.07 -5.48 19.01
CA LYS A 128 -0.47 -4.69 20.10
C LYS A 128 -0.36 -3.20 19.82
N THR A 129 -0.65 -2.77 18.61
CA THR A 129 -0.41 -1.39 18.17
C THR A 129 -1.69 -0.60 17.98
N ASN A 130 -2.86 -1.22 17.94
CA ASN A 130 -4.13 -0.52 17.86
C ASN A 130 -4.99 -0.75 19.10
N PRO A 131 -5.29 0.29 19.90
CA PRO A 131 -6.17 0.19 21.06
C PRO A 131 -7.67 0.33 20.74
N SER A 132 -8.08 0.54 19.47
CA SER A 132 -9.46 0.88 19.11
C SER A 132 -10.46 -0.22 19.44
N LYS A 133 -11.35 0.04 20.41
CA LYS A 133 -12.48 -0.83 20.73
C LYS A 133 -13.61 -0.75 19.72
N GLU A 134 -13.75 0.38 19.04
CA GLU A 134 -14.73 0.57 17.98
C GLU A 134 -14.42 -0.33 16.80
N MET A 135 -13.18 -0.35 16.32
CA MET A 135 -12.76 -1.27 15.24
C MET A 135 -12.94 -2.73 15.62
N GLU A 136 -12.56 -3.11 16.85
CA GLU A 136 -12.79 -4.47 17.37
C GLU A 136 -14.27 -4.86 17.33
N SER A 137 -15.16 -3.94 17.70
CA SER A 137 -16.60 -4.17 17.66
C SER A 137 -17.15 -4.28 16.25
N MET A 138 -16.61 -3.53 15.28
CA MET A 138 -17.10 -3.54 13.89
C MET A 138 -16.65 -4.78 13.12
N TRP A 139 -15.40 -5.23 13.31
CA TRP A 139 -14.79 -6.27 12.47
C TRP A 139 -14.45 -7.55 13.24
N GLY A 140 -14.73 -7.62 14.54
CA GLY A 140 -14.42 -8.74 15.43
C GLY A 140 -12.96 -8.79 15.91
N HIS A 141 -12.05 -8.14 15.18
CA HIS A 141 -10.63 -8.01 15.52
C HIS A 141 -10.13 -6.61 15.16
N ARG A 142 -9.04 -6.18 15.83
CA ARG A 142 -8.35 -4.92 15.49
C ARG A 142 -7.28 -5.19 14.44
N LEU A 143 -7.13 -4.28 13.50
CA LEU A 143 -5.96 -4.21 12.63
C LEU A 143 -4.81 -3.48 13.35
N SER A 144 -3.62 -3.44 12.75
CA SER A 144 -2.48 -2.67 13.26
C SER A 144 -2.76 -1.17 13.37
N GLY A 145 -1.99 -0.47 14.20
CA GLY A 145 -1.95 0.99 14.18
C GLY A 145 -1.42 1.53 12.85
N ILE A 146 -1.92 2.70 12.42
CA ILE A 146 -1.49 3.39 11.19
C ILE A 146 -1.28 4.87 11.51
N PHE A 147 -0.18 5.45 11.02
CA PHE A 147 0.13 6.88 11.20
C PHE A 147 -0.92 7.77 10.53
N GLY A 148 -1.31 8.87 11.17
CA GLY A 148 -2.05 9.97 10.54
C GLY A 148 -3.33 9.56 9.81
N TYR A 149 -3.89 8.42 10.23
CA TYR A 149 -5.11 7.83 9.70
C TYR A 149 -6.26 8.27 10.63
N SER A 150 -6.91 7.37 11.37
CA SER A 150 -7.95 7.76 12.32
C SER A 150 -7.81 7.10 13.68
N HIS A 151 -8.69 7.44 14.60
CA HIS A 151 -8.78 6.79 15.92
C HIS A 151 -9.29 5.35 15.83
N LEU A 152 -9.85 4.91 14.69
CA LEU A 152 -10.10 3.48 14.41
C LEU A 152 -8.79 2.69 14.32
N THR A 153 -7.73 3.32 13.84
CA THR A 153 -6.38 2.75 13.68
C THR A 153 -5.41 3.27 14.75
N GLY A 154 -5.94 3.65 15.90
CA GLY A 154 -5.17 4.02 17.09
C GLY A 154 -4.82 5.50 17.25
N GLY A 155 -5.19 6.38 16.32
CA GLY A 155 -5.03 7.83 16.49
C GLY A 155 -3.56 8.28 16.57
N TYR A 156 -2.66 7.56 15.89
CA TYR A 156 -1.25 7.94 15.87
C TYR A 156 -1.05 9.24 15.10
N PRO A 157 -0.28 10.21 15.64
CA PRO A 157 0.08 11.41 14.89
C PRO A 157 0.83 11.07 13.60
N GLY A 158 0.38 11.64 12.49
CA GLY A 158 0.93 11.42 11.16
C GLY A 158 2.30 12.02 10.92
N ASN A 159 2.77 11.87 9.69
CA ASN A 159 4.10 12.28 9.25
C ASN A 159 4.10 13.41 8.20
N GLN A 160 2.96 14.07 7.98
CA GLN A 160 2.92 15.39 7.34
C GLN A 160 3.22 16.48 8.38
N ALA A 161 4.45 16.47 8.91
CA ALA A 161 4.96 17.40 9.92
C ALA A 161 6.48 17.51 9.81
N GLU A 162 7.10 18.52 10.43
CA GLU A 162 8.57 18.65 10.39
C GLU A 162 9.32 17.56 11.18
N TRP A 163 8.69 16.98 12.20
CA TRP A 163 9.19 15.81 12.93
C TRP A 163 8.08 14.80 13.18
N CYS A 164 8.44 13.52 13.24
CA CYS A 164 7.53 12.42 13.54
C CYS A 164 8.17 11.49 14.59
N ARG A 165 7.38 11.07 15.57
CA ARG A 165 7.72 9.95 16.45
C ARG A 165 7.35 8.66 15.73
N VAL A 166 8.32 7.77 15.55
CA VAL A 166 8.12 6.46 14.93
C VAL A 166 8.26 5.35 15.98
N PRO A 167 7.14 4.73 16.42
CA PRO A 167 7.20 3.60 17.35
C PRO A 167 7.78 2.34 16.70
N ASN A 168 8.42 1.50 17.52
CA ASN A 168 9.06 0.25 17.09
C ASN A 168 9.99 0.47 15.88
N ALA A 169 10.85 1.48 15.96
CA ALA A 169 11.62 2.00 14.85
C ALA A 169 12.51 0.95 14.16
N ASN A 170 12.97 -0.08 14.89
CA ASN A 170 13.72 -1.20 14.30
C ASN A 170 12.94 -1.92 13.17
N LEU A 171 11.62 -1.89 13.20
CA LEU A 171 10.72 -2.55 12.25
C LEU A 171 9.95 -1.54 11.37
N THR A 172 9.62 -0.37 11.90
CA THR A 172 8.81 0.66 11.22
C THR A 172 9.63 1.62 10.38
N CYS A 173 10.96 1.66 10.53
CA CYS A 173 11.86 2.44 9.68
C CYS A 173 12.74 1.53 8.83
N VAL A 174 12.90 1.89 7.55
CA VAL A 174 13.83 1.23 6.64
C VAL A 174 14.94 2.20 6.28
N LYS A 175 16.18 1.85 6.61
CA LYS A 175 17.36 2.64 6.26
C LYS A 175 17.53 2.72 4.75
N ALA A 176 17.70 3.93 4.23
CA ALA A 176 17.81 4.19 2.80
C ALA A 176 19.11 4.94 2.45
N PRO A 177 19.73 4.68 1.29
CA PRO A 177 20.92 5.40 0.88
C PRO A 177 20.61 6.88 0.56
N MET A 178 21.52 7.79 0.94
CA MET A 178 21.43 9.21 0.59
C MET A 178 21.48 9.47 -0.91
N SER A 179 22.06 8.56 -1.69
CA SER A 179 22.23 8.68 -3.15
C SER A 179 20.95 8.38 -3.95
N VAL A 180 19.93 7.79 -3.33
CA VAL A 180 18.67 7.47 -4.02
C VAL A 180 17.77 8.71 -4.04
N ASP A 181 17.18 9.00 -5.19
CA ASP A 181 16.24 10.11 -5.38
C ASP A 181 15.05 10.00 -4.41
N ALA A 182 14.72 11.12 -3.75
CA ALA A 182 13.63 11.19 -2.77
C ALA A 182 12.29 10.71 -3.34
N ARG A 183 12.00 10.99 -4.62
CA ARG A 183 10.77 10.57 -5.32
C ARG A 183 10.65 9.06 -5.40
N LYS A 184 11.77 8.34 -5.49
CA LYS A 184 11.76 6.87 -5.47
C LYS A 184 11.48 6.34 -4.07
N LEU A 185 12.09 6.95 -3.06
CA LEU A 185 11.96 6.52 -1.67
C LEU A 185 10.57 6.81 -1.08
N VAL A 186 9.96 7.95 -1.39
CA VAL A 186 8.57 8.23 -0.95
C VAL A 186 7.55 7.33 -1.63
N ALA A 187 7.76 6.96 -2.89
CA ALA A 187 6.90 5.98 -3.57
C ALA A 187 7.07 4.57 -2.95
N LEU A 188 8.27 4.26 -2.46
CA LEU A 188 8.51 3.05 -1.66
C LEU A 188 7.85 3.11 -0.29
N ALA A 189 7.50 4.26 0.28
CA ALA A 189 6.93 4.33 1.63
C ALA A 189 5.59 3.58 1.74
N ASP A 190 4.75 3.66 0.71
CA ASP A 190 3.41 3.04 0.69
C ASP A 190 3.05 2.50 -0.70
N VAL A 191 2.97 3.38 -1.71
CA VAL A 191 2.42 3.06 -3.05
C VAL A 191 3.03 1.79 -3.66
N THR A 192 4.36 1.69 -3.72
CA THR A 192 5.03 0.53 -4.33
C THR A 192 4.83 -0.76 -3.51
N PRO A 193 5.04 -0.77 -2.18
CA PRO A 193 4.68 -1.93 -1.35
C PRO A 193 3.21 -2.34 -1.44
N THR A 194 2.27 -1.39 -1.47
CA THR A 194 0.83 -1.67 -1.61
C THR A 194 0.53 -2.31 -2.95
N ALA A 195 1.13 -1.81 -4.03
CA ALA A 195 1.01 -2.40 -5.34
C ALA A 195 1.60 -3.83 -5.41
N TRP A 196 2.78 -4.03 -4.81
CA TRP A 196 3.37 -5.37 -4.71
C TRP A 196 2.48 -6.32 -3.90
N HIS A 197 1.90 -5.83 -2.80
CA HIS A 197 0.97 -6.60 -1.99
C HIS A 197 -0.28 -7.01 -2.77
N GLY A 198 -0.86 -6.11 -3.57
CA GLY A 198 -1.96 -6.44 -4.48
C GLY A 198 -1.61 -7.55 -5.46
N CYS A 199 -0.41 -7.51 -6.05
CA CYS A 199 0.10 -8.60 -6.90
C CYS A 199 0.24 -9.93 -6.14
N GLU A 200 0.72 -9.90 -4.90
CA GLU A 200 0.83 -11.09 -4.03
C GLU A 200 -0.56 -11.65 -3.67
N LEU A 201 -1.51 -10.80 -3.29
CA LEU A 201 -2.89 -11.19 -2.98
C LEU A 201 -3.63 -11.75 -4.20
N ALA A 202 -3.27 -11.34 -5.41
CA ALA A 202 -3.81 -11.95 -6.62
C ALA A 202 -3.03 -13.21 -7.03
N GLU A 203 -1.82 -13.44 -6.50
CA GLU A 203 -0.86 -14.46 -6.98
C GLU A 203 -0.42 -14.23 -8.44
N VAL A 204 -0.20 -12.97 -8.81
CA VAL A 204 0.30 -12.62 -10.16
C VAL A 204 1.61 -13.35 -10.44
N SER A 205 1.60 -14.10 -11.53
CA SER A 205 2.65 -15.02 -11.94
C SER A 205 2.96 -14.88 -13.44
N LYS A 206 4.09 -15.48 -13.84
CA LYS A 206 4.53 -15.47 -15.23
C LYS A 206 3.47 -16.09 -16.16
N GLY A 207 3.11 -15.38 -17.21
CA GLY A 207 2.15 -15.85 -18.22
C GLY A 207 0.70 -15.43 -17.98
N ASP A 208 0.38 -14.88 -16.80
CA ASP A 208 -0.98 -14.49 -16.46
C ASP A 208 -1.50 -13.34 -17.34
N VAL A 209 -2.81 -13.36 -17.60
CA VAL A 209 -3.61 -12.22 -18.06
C VAL A 209 -4.22 -11.52 -16.85
N VAL A 210 -3.82 -10.27 -16.61
CA VAL A 210 -4.19 -9.50 -15.41
C VAL A 210 -5.10 -8.34 -15.81
N GLY A 211 -6.17 -8.11 -15.07
CA GLY A 211 -6.97 -6.88 -15.16
C GLY A 211 -6.90 -6.07 -13.86
N VAL A 212 -6.65 -4.77 -13.98
CA VAL A 212 -6.51 -3.84 -12.85
C VAL A 212 -7.52 -2.71 -13.01
N TRP A 213 -8.45 -2.59 -12.06
CA TRP A 213 -9.43 -1.50 -12.01
C TRP A 213 -8.88 -0.37 -11.15
N GLY A 214 -8.70 0.80 -11.76
CA GLY A 214 -8.04 1.95 -11.19
C GLY A 214 -6.65 2.18 -11.80
N CYS A 215 -6.44 3.38 -12.32
CA CYS A 215 -5.17 3.91 -12.82
C CYS A 215 -4.67 5.08 -11.96
N GLY A 216 -4.98 5.07 -10.66
CA GLY A 216 -4.30 5.91 -9.67
C GLY A 216 -2.85 5.46 -9.42
N ALA A 217 -2.16 6.10 -8.47
CA ALA A 217 -0.75 5.79 -8.18
C ALA A 217 -0.51 4.30 -7.84
N ILE A 218 -1.40 3.71 -7.03
CA ILE A 218 -1.36 2.27 -6.68
C ILE A 218 -1.66 1.41 -7.91
N GLY A 219 -2.77 1.68 -8.60
CA GLY A 219 -3.19 0.92 -9.79
C GLY A 219 -2.15 0.89 -10.91
N LEU A 220 -1.56 2.04 -11.26
CA LEU A 220 -0.47 2.11 -12.24
C LEU A 220 0.78 1.35 -11.77
N SER A 221 1.08 1.37 -10.47
CA SER A 221 2.18 0.60 -9.91
C SER A 221 1.91 -0.91 -9.96
N ILE A 222 0.66 -1.35 -9.73
CA ILE A 222 0.24 -2.76 -9.87
C ILE A 222 0.40 -3.19 -11.32
N GLN A 223 0.00 -2.36 -12.29
CA GLN A 223 0.12 -2.67 -13.70
C GLN A 223 1.59 -2.88 -14.10
N ALA A 224 2.46 -1.94 -13.73
CA ALA A 224 3.90 -2.03 -13.99
C ALA A 224 4.55 -3.23 -13.29
N LEU A 225 4.20 -3.49 -12.03
CA LEU A 225 4.76 -4.60 -11.26
C LEU A 225 4.21 -5.95 -11.72
N SER A 226 3.00 -6.02 -12.26
CA SER A 226 2.46 -7.23 -12.88
C SER A 226 3.27 -7.62 -14.12
N LEU A 227 3.58 -6.65 -14.98
CA LEU A 227 4.49 -6.86 -16.12
C LEU A 227 5.90 -7.26 -15.66
N PHE A 228 6.43 -6.60 -14.63
CA PHE A 228 7.72 -6.95 -14.04
C PHE A 228 7.77 -8.40 -13.52
N ARG A 229 6.66 -8.91 -12.97
CA ARG A 229 6.51 -10.32 -12.53
C ARG A 229 6.32 -11.32 -13.69
N GLY A 230 6.26 -10.83 -14.92
CA GLY A 230 6.15 -11.64 -16.12
C GLY A 230 4.73 -11.95 -16.56
N ALA A 231 3.73 -11.19 -16.12
CA ALA A 231 2.39 -11.25 -16.70
C ALA A 231 2.47 -11.08 -18.22
N LYS A 232 1.70 -11.87 -18.97
CA LYS A 232 1.68 -11.83 -20.43
C LYS A 232 0.95 -10.59 -20.94
N THR A 233 -0.18 -10.28 -20.32
CA THR A 233 -1.06 -9.17 -20.68
C THR A 233 -1.53 -8.49 -19.42
N VAL A 234 -1.56 -7.16 -19.42
CA VAL A 234 -2.14 -6.36 -18.33
C VAL A 234 -3.15 -5.38 -18.91
N TYR A 235 -4.40 -5.49 -18.49
CA TYR A 235 -5.48 -4.56 -18.80
C TYR A 235 -5.61 -3.52 -17.69
N ALA A 236 -5.64 -2.25 -18.08
CA ALA A 236 -5.76 -1.10 -17.19
C ALA A 236 -7.12 -0.44 -17.41
N VAL A 237 -8.00 -0.51 -16.41
CA VAL A 237 -9.38 -0.05 -16.50
C VAL A 237 -9.54 1.24 -15.68
N ASP A 238 -9.94 2.34 -16.31
CA ASP A 238 -10.23 3.63 -15.65
C ASP A 238 -11.14 4.49 -16.55
N LYS A 239 -11.58 5.64 -16.04
CA LYS A 239 -12.33 6.67 -16.79
C LYS A 239 -11.49 7.89 -17.17
N ASP A 240 -10.31 8.06 -16.56
CA ASP A 240 -9.45 9.22 -16.76
C ASP A 240 -8.49 8.97 -17.95
N PRO A 241 -8.65 9.67 -19.08
CA PRO A 241 -7.83 9.46 -20.27
C PRO A 241 -6.35 9.79 -20.04
N ALA A 242 -6.02 10.73 -19.13
CA ALA A 242 -4.64 11.06 -18.81
C ALA A 242 -3.96 9.91 -18.05
N ARG A 243 -4.68 9.27 -17.12
CA ARG A 243 -4.18 8.10 -16.40
C ARG A 243 -4.06 6.86 -17.30
N LEU A 244 -5.03 6.65 -18.19
CA LEU A 244 -4.97 5.60 -19.21
C LEU A 244 -3.79 5.80 -20.17
N ALA A 245 -3.42 7.04 -20.49
CA ALA A 245 -2.21 7.32 -21.28
C ALA A 245 -0.92 6.90 -20.54
N ILE A 246 -0.86 7.07 -19.22
CA ILE A 246 0.26 6.59 -18.41
C ILE A 246 0.28 5.06 -18.37
N ALA A 247 -0.88 4.41 -18.20
CA ALA A 247 -0.97 2.95 -18.25
C ALA A 247 -0.41 2.38 -19.56
N ARG A 248 -0.76 3.01 -20.71
CA ARG A 248 -0.21 2.65 -22.03
C ARG A 248 1.31 2.81 -22.10
N SER A 249 1.86 3.90 -21.54
CA SER A 249 3.31 4.12 -21.57
C SER A 249 4.09 3.14 -20.69
N LEU A 250 3.43 2.55 -19.69
CA LEU A 250 3.96 1.46 -18.86
C LEU A 250 3.81 0.08 -19.50
N GLY A 251 3.14 -0.03 -20.65
CA GLY A 251 2.95 -1.28 -21.40
C GLY A 251 1.63 -2.01 -21.15
N ALA A 252 0.69 -1.41 -20.41
CA ALA A 252 -0.65 -1.98 -20.21
C ALA A 252 -1.60 -1.62 -21.37
N ILE A 253 -2.61 -2.46 -21.57
CA ILE A 253 -3.72 -2.22 -22.50
C ILE A 253 -4.81 -1.45 -21.77
N ALA A 254 -4.94 -0.16 -22.09
CA ALA A 254 -5.93 0.71 -21.47
C ALA A 254 -7.34 0.48 -22.02
N ILE A 255 -8.31 0.35 -21.11
CA ILE A 255 -9.75 0.25 -21.35
C ILE A 255 -10.42 1.45 -20.69
N ASP A 256 -11.07 2.30 -21.50
CA ASP A 256 -11.87 3.42 -21.00
C ASP A 256 -13.29 2.94 -20.69
N ILE A 257 -13.70 3.05 -19.42
CA ILE A 257 -15.04 2.60 -19.01
C ILE A 257 -16.16 3.43 -19.66
N ASN A 258 -15.88 4.65 -20.14
CA ASN A 258 -16.88 5.48 -20.82
C ASN A 258 -17.19 4.97 -22.24
N GLU A 259 -16.32 4.14 -22.81
CA GLU A 259 -16.50 3.56 -24.15
C GLU A 259 -17.27 2.23 -24.12
N HIS A 260 -17.54 1.68 -22.93
CA HIS A 260 -18.13 0.35 -22.77
C HIS A 260 -19.25 0.33 -21.72
N SER A 261 -20.46 -0.06 -22.12
CA SER A 261 -21.60 -0.17 -21.19
C SER A 261 -21.45 -1.30 -20.17
N ASP A 262 -20.70 -2.36 -20.51
CA ASP A 262 -20.30 -3.43 -19.59
C ASP A 262 -18.84 -3.80 -19.87
N VAL A 263 -17.94 -3.33 -19.00
CA VAL A 263 -16.49 -3.59 -19.11
C VAL A 263 -16.17 -5.07 -18.99
N ALA A 264 -16.93 -5.83 -18.20
CA ALA A 264 -16.67 -7.25 -18.04
C ALA A 264 -17.01 -8.03 -19.32
N GLU A 265 -18.12 -7.71 -19.98
CA GLU A 265 -18.46 -8.29 -21.30
C GLU A 265 -17.44 -7.90 -22.37
N TYR A 266 -16.97 -6.65 -22.36
CA TYR A 266 -15.92 -6.22 -23.28
C TYR A 266 -14.64 -7.04 -23.07
N ILE A 267 -14.18 -7.20 -21.83
CA ILE A 267 -13.01 -8.04 -21.53
C ILE A 267 -13.23 -9.47 -21.99
N LEU A 268 -14.40 -10.07 -21.73
CA LEU A 268 -14.71 -11.44 -22.18
C LEU A 268 -14.78 -11.57 -23.70
N SER A 269 -15.09 -10.50 -24.43
CA SER A 269 -15.10 -10.51 -25.89
C SER A 269 -13.68 -10.59 -26.50
N ILE A 270 -12.68 -10.05 -25.80
CA ILE A 270 -11.27 -10.05 -26.24
C ILE A 270 -10.41 -11.11 -25.54
N GLU A 271 -10.81 -11.56 -24.35
CA GLU A 271 -10.24 -12.66 -23.59
C GLU A 271 -11.34 -13.69 -23.27
N PRO A 272 -11.70 -14.58 -24.21
CA PRO A 272 -12.84 -15.51 -24.07
C PRO A 272 -12.74 -16.47 -22.88
N HIS A 273 -11.53 -16.71 -22.36
CA HIS A 273 -11.32 -17.51 -21.16
C HIS A 273 -11.43 -16.69 -19.87
N GLY A 274 -11.43 -15.37 -19.93
CA GLY A 274 -11.39 -14.44 -18.80
C GLY A 274 -9.97 -14.19 -18.28
N LEU A 275 -9.87 -13.26 -17.33
CA LEU A 275 -8.61 -12.88 -16.69
C LEU A 275 -8.13 -13.98 -15.72
N ASP A 276 -6.83 -14.30 -15.72
CA ASP A 276 -6.23 -15.14 -14.67
C ASP A 276 -6.32 -14.45 -13.30
N ARG A 277 -6.12 -13.13 -13.30
CA ARG A 277 -5.98 -12.30 -12.11
C ARG A 277 -6.82 -11.03 -12.25
N GLY A 278 -7.66 -10.75 -11.25
CA GLY A 278 -8.37 -9.49 -11.11
C GLY A 278 -7.83 -8.68 -9.93
N ILE A 279 -7.63 -7.38 -10.09
CA ILE A 279 -7.16 -6.52 -8.99
C ILE A 279 -8.01 -5.26 -8.92
N GLU A 280 -8.72 -5.09 -7.80
CA GLU A 280 -9.48 -3.89 -7.46
C GLU A 280 -8.54 -2.90 -6.76
N ALA A 281 -8.26 -1.77 -7.41
CA ALA A 281 -7.37 -0.72 -6.91
C ALA A 281 -7.99 0.69 -7.02
N SER A 282 -9.32 0.77 -7.09
CA SER A 282 -10.09 2.02 -7.15
C SER A 282 -10.80 2.35 -5.83
N GLY A 283 -11.13 1.33 -5.03
CA GLY A 283 -11.83 1.45 -3.76
C GLY A 283 -13.28 1.95 -3.92
N PHE A 284 -13.96 2.20 -2.80
CA PHE A 284 -15.39 2.54 -2.80
C PHE A 284 -15.76 3.91 -3.44
N ARG A 285 -14.79 4.69 -3.94
CA ARG A 285 -15.03 5.99 -4.62
C ARG A 285 -15.40 5.85 -6.10
N SER A 286 -15.36 4.64 -6.66
CA SER A 286 -15.70 4.36 -8.06
C SER A 286 -17.22 4.37 -8.30
N GLU A 287 -17.88 5.51 -8.15
CA GLU A 287 -19.32 5.61 -8.47
C GLU A 287 -19.56 5.41 -9.97
N THR A 288 -20.20 4.29 -10.33
CA THR A 288 -20.65 4.01 -11.70
C THR A 288 -22.18 3.99 -11.83
N SER A 289 -22.92 3.78 -10.74
CA SER A 289 -24.38 3.61 -10.78
C SER A 289 -25.12 4.61 -9.89
N VAL A 290 -26.13 5.27 -10.47
CA VAL A 290 -27.05 6.18 -9.77
C VAL A 290 -27.77 5.48 -8.60
N ALA A 291 -28.01 4.16 -8.71
CA ALA A 291 -28.66 3.37 -7.67
C ALA A 291 -27.80 3.27 -6.40
N HIS A 292 -26.50 3.02 -6.55
CA HIS A 292 -25.55 2.97 -5.42
C HIS A 292 -25.39 4.35 -4.77
N THR A 293 -25.32 5.44 -5.55
CA THR A 293 -25.31 6.80 -5.01
C THR A 293 -26.55 7.08 -4.16
N LEU A 294 -27.73 6.58 -4.57
CA LEU A 294 -28.96 6.72 -3.79
C LEU A 294 -28.94 5.87 -2.52
N MET A 295 -28.54 4.60 -2.61
CA MET A 295 -28.45 3.68 -1.45
C MET A 295 -27.50 4.20 -0.37
N ARG A 296 -26.34 4.74 -0.76
CA ARG A 296 -25.40 5.40 0.17
C ARG A 296 -26.01 6.62 0.84
N LYS A 297 -26.69 7.49 0.08
CA LYS A 297 -27.35 8.69 0.62
C LYS A 297 -28.43 8.37 1.66
N VAL A 298 -29.11 7.24 1.53
CA VAL A 298 -30.15 6.80 2.49
C VAL A 298 -29.63 5.83 3.56
N GLY A 299 -28.31 5.56 3.59
CA GLY A 299 -27.67 4.71 4.60
C GLY A 299 -27.94 3.21 4.44
N LEU A 300 -28.45 2.77 3.29
CA LEU A 300 -28.66 1.35 3.02
C LEU A 300 -27.36 0.63 2.65
N GLU A 301 -26.33 1.35 2.21
CA GLU A 301 -25.04 0.80 1.80
C GLU A 301 -23.90 1.72 2.22
N GLY A 302 -22.79 1.15 2.71
CA GLY A 302 -21.58 1.91 3.04
C GLY A 302 -20.58 1.92 1.88
N ASP A 303 -20.32 0.74 1.33
CA ASP A 303 -19.37 0.47 0.25
C ASP A 303 -20.06 -0.07 -1.01
N GLN A 304 -19.55 0.29 -2.19
CA GLN A 304 -20.16 -0.09 -3.47
C GLN A 304 -19.47 -1.32 -4.11
N GLY A 305 -20.28 -2.20 -4.72
CA GLY A 305 -19.83 -3.49 -5.27
C GLY A 305 -19.64 -3.58 -6.79
N ASP A 306 -19.91 -2.54 -7.60
CA ASP A 306 -19.93 -2.69 -9.08
C ASP A 306 -18.55 -3.11 -9.63
N THR A 307 -17.48 -2.45 -9.18
CA THR A 307 -16.11 -2.77 -9.62
C THR A 307 -15.76 -4.21 -9.28
N VAL A 308 -16.04 -4.65 -8.05
CA VAL A 308 -15.82 -6.03 -7.61
C VAL A 308 -16.66 -7.02 -8.42
N THR A 309 -17.90 -6.66 -8.76
CA THR A 309 -18.79 -7.45 -9.61
C THR A 309 -18.26 -7.60 -11.03
N SER A 310 -17.78 -6.50 -11.63
CA SER A 310 -17.13 -6.50 -12.94
C SER A 310 -15.90 -7.39 -12.97
N ILE A 311 -15.06 -7.32 -11.92
CA ILE A 311 -13.86 -8.15 -11.79
C ILE A 311 -14.24 -9.62 -11.64
N ILE A 312 -15.18 -9.97 -10.76
CA ILE A 312 -15.64 -11.35 -10.56
C ILE A 312 -16.22 -11.90 -11.87
N LYS A 313 -17.00 -11.11 -12.61
CA LYS A 313 -17.60 -11.53 -13.89
C LYS A 313 -16.55 -11.79 -14.97
N SER A 314 -15.55 -10.93 -15.11
CA SER A 314 -14.48 -11.02 -16.13
C SER A 314 -13.33 -11.96 -15.78
N THR A 315 -13.17 -12.35 -14.51
CA THR A 315 -12.12 -13.30 -14.08
C THR A 315 -12.46 -14.72 -14.53
N ARG A 316 -11.49 -15.53 -14.95
CA ARG A 316 -11.74 -16.91 -15.37
C ARG A 316 -12.17 -17.81 -14.20
N LYS A 317 -12.67 -19.00 -14.52
CA LYS A 317 -12.90 -20.06 -13.52
C LYS A 317 -11.57 -20.41 -12.81
N CYS A 318 -11.63 -20.64 -11.51
CA CYS A 318 -10.44 -20.86 -10.67
C CYS A 318 -9.40 -19.74 -10.76
N GLY A 319 -9.82 -18.52 -11.06
CA GLY A 319 -8.97 -17.33 -11.03
C GLY A 319 -8.91 -16.71 -9.63
N ASN A 320 -7.97 -15.79 -9.44
CA ASN A 320 -7.77 -15.13 -8.15
C ASN A 320 -7.98 -13.62 -8.28
N ILE A 321 -8.58 -13.04 -7.25
CA ILE A 321 -8.88 -11.62 -7.17
C ILE A 321 -8.27 -11.03 -5.90
N ALA A 322 -7.62 -9.88 -6.05
CA ALA A 322 -7.18 -9.04 -4.94
C ALA A 322 -8.06 -7.80 -4.79
N LEU A 323 -8.48 -7.50 -3.56
CA LEU A 323 -9.05 -6.22 -3.15
C LEU A 323 -7.98 -5.44 -2.41
N ILE A 324 -7.43 -4.41 -3.05
CA ILE A 324 -6.40 -3.54 -2.46
C ILE A 324 -6.85 -2.08 -2.36
N GLY A 325 -7.92 -1.68 -3.07
CA GLY A 325 -8.63 -0.45 -2.77
C GLY A 325 -9.30 -0.51 -1.40
N ASP A 326 -9.48 0.67 -0.80
CA ASP A 326 -10.10 0.77 0.52
C ASP A 326 -11.60 0.44 0.48
N PHE A 327 -12.02 -0.43 1.39
CA PHE A 327 -13.40 -0.79 1.72
C PHE A 327 -13.49 -0.87 3.25
N PHE A 328 -14.43 -0.14 3.86
CA PHE A 328 -14.53 0.01 5.32
C PHE A 328 -15.82 -0.57 5.90
N PHE A 329 -16.83 -0.78 5.07
CA PHE A 329 -18.22 -1.00 5.47
C PHE A 329 -18.85 -2.16 4.69
N ASN A 330 -20.16 -2.31 4.83
CA ASN A 330 -20.92 -3.34 4.13
C ASN A 330 -21.35 -2.87 2.74
N THR A 331 -21.36 -3.81 1.79
CA THR A 331 -21.96 -3.64 0.46
C THR A 331 -23.18 -4.54 0.32
N ASN A 332 -24.21 -4.04 -0.37
CA ASN A 332 -25.38 -4.85 -0.70
C ASN A 332 -25.16 -5.53 -2.06
N GLN A 333 -25.83 -6.67 -2.28
CA GLN A 333 -25.79 -7.39 -3.56
C GLN A 333 -24.39 -7.88 -3.98
N PHE A 334 -23.50 -8.15 -3.01
CA PHE A 334 -22.24 -8.82 -3.30
C PHE A 334 -22.49 -10.11 -4.11
N PRO A 335 -21.82 -10.31 -5.27
CA PRO A 335 -22.17 -11.36 -6.22
C PRO A 335 -21.63 -12.74 -5.80
N ILE A 336 -22.05 -13.20 -4.62
CA ILE A 336 -21.61 -14.45 -3.99
C ILE A 336 -21.83 -15.67 -4.89
N GLY A 337 -22.90 -15.68 -5.68
CA GLY A 337 -23.18 -16.73 -6.65
C GLY A 337 -22.09 -16.84 -7.72
N MET A 338 -21.69 -15.73 -8.34
CA MET A 338 -20.62 -15.74 -9.34
C MET A 338 -19.27 -16.16 -8.73
N LEU A 339 -18.98 -15.70 -7.50
CA LEU A 339 -17.77 -16.07 -6.78
C LEU A 339 -17.70 -17.59 -6.56
N MET A 340 -18.78 -18.17 -6.04
CA MET A 340 -18.87 -19.60 -5.70
C MET A 340 -18.88 -20.49 -6.94
N GLU A 341 -19.78 -20.23 -7.90
CA GLU A 341 -19.96 -21.06 -9.10
C GLU A 341 -18.72 -21.09 -10.01
N LYS A 342 -17.86 -20.08 -9.92
CA LYS A 342 -16.61 -19.99 -10.69
C LYS A 342 -15.39 -20.50 -9.92
N THR A 343 -15.55 -20.92 -8.66
CA THR A 343 -14.45 -21.35 -7.78
C THR A 343 -13.36 -20.27 -7.69
N ILE A 344 -13.76 -19.01 -7.57
CA ILE A 344 -12.82 -17.88 -7.52
C ILE A 344 -12.29 -17.70 -6.10
N THR A 345 -10.98 -17.45 -5.99
CA THR A 345 -10.38 -16.97 -4.74
C THR A 345 -10.47 -15.46 -4.69
N LEU A 346 -11.03 -14.90 -3.61
CA LEU A 346 -11.07 -13.47 -3.34
C LEU A 346 -10.31 -13.17 -2.04
N ARG A 347 -9.32 -12.28 -2.11
CA ARG A 347 -8.52 -11.85 -0.94
C ARG A 347 -8.46 -10.33 -0.86
N GLY A 348 -8.82 -9.78 0.29
CA GLY A 348 -8.56 -8.39 0.63
C GLY A 348 -7.47 -8.28 1.69
N GLY A 349 -6.79 -7.14 1.77
CA GLY A 349 -5.81 -6.93 2.83
C GLY A 349 -5.17 -5.55 2.85
N GLN A 350 -4.97 -5.04 4.06
CA GLN A 350 -4.14 -3.87 4.31
C GLN A 350 -2.64 -4.22 4.15
N LEU A 351 -1.85 -3.25 3.67
CA LEU A 351 -0.44 -3.40 3.32
C LEU A 351 0.42 -4.07 4.42
N MET A 352 1.12 -5.15 4.09
CA MET A 352 2.15 -5.79 4.93
C MET A 352 3.56 -5.29 4.59
N ALA A 353 3.81 -3.98 4.67
CA ALA A 353 4.98 -3.32 4.05
C ALA A 353 6.31 -3.97 4.44
N GLN A 354 6.52 -4.18 5.74
CA GLN A 354 7.73 -4.74 6.35
C GLN A 354 8.18 -6.05 5.67
N LYS A 355 7.23 -6.88 5.22
CA LYS A 355 7.48 -8.16 4.56
C LYS A 355 8.21 -8.00 3.21
N TYR A 356 7.94 -6.91 2.49
CA TYR A 356 8.40 -6.73 1.10
C TYR A 356 9.62 -5.81 0.98
N PHE A 357 9.86 -4.95 1.97
CA PHE A 357 10.83 -3.87 1.88
C PHE A 357 12.27 -4.27 1.51
N PRO A 358 12.85 -5.35 2.06
CA PRO A 358 14.20 -5.76 1.68
C PRO A 358 14.35 -5.98 0.18
N TYR A 359 13.35 -6.61 -0.45
CA TYR A 359 13.33 -6.87 -1.88
C TYR A 359 13.01 -5.59 -2.70
N LEU A 360 11.98 -4.85 -2.30
CA LEU A 360 11.54 -3.66 -3.05
C LEU A 360 12.59 -2.56 -3.09
N LEU A 361 13.29 -2.33 -1.98
CA LEU A 361 14.40 -1.37 -1.95
C LEU A 361 15.54 -1.82 -2.88
N ASP A 362 15.86 -3.11 -2.89
CA ASP A 362 16.94 -3.68 -3.71
C ASP A 362 16.68 -3.52 -5.21
N ILE A 363 15.48 -3.84 -5.71
CA ILE A 363 15.15 -3.70 -7.13
C ILE A 363 15.16 -2.23 -7.58
N VAL A 364 14.81 -1.30 -6.69
CA VAL A 364 14.85 0.15 -6.98
C VAL A 364 16.30 0.67 -6.99
N VAL A 365 17.11 0.27 -6.02
CA VAL A 365 18.54 0.65 -5.95
C VAL A 365 19.31 0.09 -7.15
N LYS A 366 19.00 -1.13 -7.59
CA LYS A 366 19.59 -1.76 -8.78
C LYS A 366 19.06 -1.18 -10.10
N GLY A 367 18.07 -0.29 -10.05
CA GLY A 367 17.49 0.33 -11.25
C GLY A 367 16.61 -0.61 -12.09
N GLN A 368 16.13 -1.71 -11.50
CA GLN A 368 15.24 -2.67 -12.17
C GLN A 368 13.79 -2.18 -12.21
N TYR A 369 13.40 -1.34 -11.25
CA TYR A 369 12.10 -0.68 -11.19
C TYR A 369 12.30 0.78 -10.77
N ASP A 370 11.71 1.71 -11.51
CA ASP A 370 11.73 3.13 -11.17
C ASP A 370 10.33 3.58 -10.72
N PRO A 371 10.07 3.71 -9.40
CA PRO A 371 8.76 4.11 -8.91
C PRO A 371 8.53 5.63 -8.98
N SER A 372 9.50 6.44 -9.40
CA SER A 372 9.37 7.90 -9.35
C SER A 372 8.30 8.47 -10.29
N PHE A 373 7.80 7.67 -11.25
CA PHE A 373 6.74 8.09 -12.17
C PHE A 373 5.43 8.47 -11.46
N VAL A 374 5.19 7.94 -10.24
CA VAL A 374 3.98 8.31 -9.49
C VAL A 374 4.04 9.76 -9.02
N VAL A 375 5.23 10.32 -8.81
CA VAL A 375 5.42 11.71 -8.37
C VAL A 375 5.33 12.66 -9.56
N THR A 376 4.17 13.30 -9.70
CA THR A 376 3.88 14.20 -10.83
C THR A 376 3.95 15.68 -10.46
N HIS A 377 3.87 16.00 -9.17
CA HIS A 377 3.95 17.37 -8.68
C HIS A 377 4.84 17.46 -7.44
N THR A 378 5.64 18.52 -7.32
CA THR A 378 6.47 18.79 -6.15
C THR A 378 6.35 20.24 -5.77
N ASP A 379 6.15 20.51 -4.48
CA ASP A 379 5.97 21.87 -3.97
C ASP A 379 6.26 21.93 -2.46
N LYS A 380 6.22 23.12 -1.87
CA LYS A 380 6.54 23.36 -0.46
C LYS A 380 5.48 22.76 0.47
N PHE A 381 5.90 22.40 1.67
CA PHE A 381 5.03 21.87 2.71
C PHE A 381 3.89 22.82 3.10
N GLU A 382 4.14 24.13 3.17
CA GLU A 382 3.12 25.12 3.55
C GLU A 382 1.88 25.11 2.65
N LYS A 383 2.01 24.63 1.41
CA LYS A 383 0.91 24.53 0.44
C LYS A 383 0.15 23.20 0.51
N ILE A 384 0.44 22.35 1.49
CA ILE A 384 -0.25 21.07 1.63
C ILE A 384 -1.79 21.23 1.73
N PRO A 385 -2.38 22.28 2.37
CA PRO A 385 -3.83 22.45 2.37
C PRO A 385 -4.45 22.62 0.98
N GLU A 386 -3.84 23.47 0.14
CA GLU A 386 -4.25 23.66 -1.26
C GLU A 386 -4.16 22.35 -2.05
N SER A 387 -3.20 21.52 -1.70
CA SER A 387 -2.89 20.27 -2.39
C SER A 387 -3.89 19.18 -2.06
N TYR A 388 -4.40 19.14 -0.83
CA TYR A 388 -5.55 18.30 -0.48
C TYR A 388 -6.78 18.64 -1.33
N ALA A 389 -7.08 19.94 -1.49
CA ALA A 389 -8.20 20.39 -2.32
C ALA A 389 -8.00 20.01 -3.79
N LEU A 390 -6.83 20.31 -4.36
CA LEU A 390 -6.50 19.96 -5.75
C LEU A 390 -6.51 18.43 -5.96
N PHE A 391 -6.06 17.65 -4.99
CA PHE A 391 -6.01 16.20 -5.10
C PHE A 391 -7.42 15.59 -5.05
N ASN A 392 -8.27 16.10 -4.15
CA ASN A 392 -9.68 15.73 -4.09
C ASN A 392 -10.45 16.09 -5.37
N GLU A 393 -10.10 17.22 -6.01
CA GLU A 393 -10.74 17.68 -7.24
C GLU A 393 -10.15 17.06 -8.52
N HIS A 394 -9.17 16.15 -8.39
CA HIS A 394 -8.42 15.57 -9.53
C HIS A 394 -7.72 16.62 -10.41
N LYS A 395 -7.27 17.73 -9.79
CA LYS A 395 -6.60 18.86 -10.46
C LYS A 395 -5.10 18.99 -10.12
N ILE A 396 -4.52 18.00 -9.43
CA ILE A 396 -3.07 18.01 -9.18
C ILE A 396 -2.32 17.97 -10.51
N PRO A 397 -1.29 18.81 -10.69
CA PRO A 397 -0.46 18.77 -11.90
C PRO A 397 0.08 17.36 -12.18
N GLY A 398 -0.19 16.86 -13.39
CA GLY A 398 0.15 15.51 -13.84
C GLY A 398 -0.67 14.36 -13.20
N GLY A 399 -1.62 14.67 -12.31
CA GLY A 399 -2.76 13.79 -12.01
C GLY A 399 -2.56 12.64 -11.03
N LEU A 400 -1.37 12.43 -10.45
CA LEU A 400 -1.07 11.28 -9.58
C LEU A 400 -0.69 11.64 -8.15
N LYS A 401 0.54 12.07 -7.90
CA LYS A 401 1.07 12.23 -6.53
C LYS A 401 1.75 13.58 -6.37
N THR A 402 1.56 14.16 -5.19
CA THR A 402 2.26 15.37 -4.80
C THR A 402 3.30 15.08 -3.72
N LEU A 403 4.55 15.46 -3.98
CA LEU A 403 5.65 15.45 -3.05
C LEU A 403 5.76 16.82 -2.36
N ARG A 404 5.84 16.81 -1.04
CA ARG A 404 6.00 18.01 -0.22
C ARG A 404 7.40 18.04 0.36
N MET A 405 8.14 19.09 0.03
CA MET A 405 9.45 19.34 0.64
C MET A 405 9.27 20.13 1.93
N ILE A 406 9.69 19.55 3.05
CA ILE A 406 9.58 20.18 4.37
C ILE A 406 10.91 20.86 4.72
N VAL A 407 12.03 20.16 4.54
CA VAL A 407 13.37 20.70 4.68
C VAL A 407 14.14 20.39 3.40
N PRO A 408 14.90 21.34 2.82
CA PRO A 408 15.80 21.03 1.71
C PRO A 408 16.72 19.88 2.12
N ASP A 409 16.74 18.79 1.36
CA ASP A 409 17.65 17.67 1.61
C ASP A 409 19.08 18.24 1.64
N ALA A 410 19.93 17.89 2.61
CA ALA A 410 21.31 18.40 2.68
C ALA A 410 22.10 18.16 1.37
N VAL A 411 21.70 17.14 0.60
CA VAL A 411 22.19 16.76 -0.73
C VAL A 411 21.84 17.78 -1.83
N SER A 412 20.81 18.60 -1.62
CA SER A 412 20.41 19.69 -2.52
C SER A 412 21.22 20.97 -2.33
N SER A 413 22.04 21.05 -1.27
CA SER A 413 22.93 22.20 -1.12
C SER A 413 24.07 22.11 -2.14
N PRO A 414 24.45 23.23 -2.80
CA PRO A 414 25.60 23.26 -3.70
C PRO A 414 26.88 22.72 -3.05
N ALA A 415 27.02 22.90 -1.73
CA ALA A 415 28.16 22.40 -0.95
C ALA A 415 28.23 20.87 -0.90
N ALA A 416 27.10 20.16 -0.80
CA ALA A 416 27.07 18.70 -0.77
C ALA A 416 27.35 18.07 -2.16
N GLN A 417 26.95 18.74 -3.25
CA GLN A 417 27.28 18.31 -4.61
C GLN A 417 28.78 18.36 -4.89
N VAL A 418 29.49 19.36 -4.36
CA VAL A 418 30.96 19.48 -4.49
C VAL A 418 31.67 18.32 -3.79
N VAL A 419 31.19 17.89 -2.61
CA VAL A 419 31.76 16.76 -1.87
C VAL A 419 31.55 15.43 -2.60
N LEU A 420 30.36 15.21 -3.18
CA LEU A 420 30.04 14.02 -3.98
C LEU A 420 30.83 13.94 -5.30
N LEU A 421 31.07 15.08 -5.95
CA LEU A 421 31.93 15.15 -7.14
C LEU A 421 33.41 14.91 -6.80
N GLY A 422 33.88 15.39 -5.66
CA GLY A 422 35.22 15.11 -5.13
C GLY A 422 35.43 13.62 -4.87
N ALA A 423 34.49 12.96 -4.19
CA ALA A 423 34.57 11.52 -3.88
C ALA A 423 34.59 10.63 -5.14
N ARG A 424 33.80 10.97 -6.17
CA ARG A 424 33.81 10.25 -7.48
C ARG A 424 35.12 10.40 -8.24
N SER A 425 35.85 11.51 -8.04
CA SER A 425 37.15 11.74 -8.69
C SER A 425 38.27 10.91 -8.05
N ASP A 426 38.23 10.72 -6.73
CA ASP A 426 39.16 9.86 -5.99
C ASP A 426 38.89 8.37 -6.22
N GLU A 427 37.63 7.98 -6.39
CA GLU A 427 37.25 6.60 -6.69
C GLU A 427 37.68 6.16 -8.10
N ARG A 428 37.57 7.06 -9.11
CA ARG A 428 38.15 6.82 -10.45
C ARG A 428 39.68 6.76 -10.43
N ARG A 429 40.34 7.57 -9.59
CA ARG A 429 41.80 7.50 -9.39
C ARG A 429 42.24 6.20 -8.73
N ARG A 430 41.44 5.64 -7.81
CA ARG A 430 41.69 4.32 -7.19
C ARG A 430 41.44 3.16 -8.16
N GLN A 431 40.37 3.22 -8.97
CA GLN A 431 40.07 2.19 -9.97
C GLN A 431 41.06 2.17 -11.15
N GLY A 432 41.64 3.31 -11.53
CA GLY A 432 42.68 3.38 -12.56
C GLY A 432 44.03 2.72 -12.19
N ARG A 433 44.21 2.26 -10.95
CA ARG A 433 45.45 1.63 -10.46
C ARG A 433 45.40 0.11 -10.29
N LEU A 434 44.24 -0.52 -10.48
CA LEU A 434 44.13 -1.99 -10.50
C LEU A 434 44.30 -2.51 -11.93
N ARG A 435 45.54 -2.88 -12.29
CA ARG A 435 45.82 -3.65 -13.50
C ARG A 435 45.36 -5.10 -13.33
N LEU A 436 44.70 -5.57 -14.38
CA LEU A 436 44.35 -6.93 -14.79
C LEU A 436 45.21 -8.06 -14.18
N THR A 437 44.57 -8.89 -13.34
CA THR A 437 44.92 -10.31 -13.22
C THR A 437 43.67 -11.11 -13.59
N GLN A 438 43.79 -11.96 -14.61
CA GLN A 438 42.71 -12.82 -15.07
C GLN A 438 42.25 -13.79 -13.95
N PRO A 439 40.95 -14.06 -13.80
CA PRO A 439 40.48 -15.10 -12.89
C PRO A 439 40.73 -16.50 -13.50
N PRO A 440 41.01 -17.52 -12.68
CA PRO A 440 41.14 -18.89 -13.15
C PRO A 440 39.78 -19.44 -13.59
N GLN A 441 39.78 -20.21 -14.68
CA GLN A 441 38.61 -20.90 -15.21
C GLN A 441 38.08 -21.92 -14.21
N ALA A 442 36.79 -21.85 -13.90
CA ALA A 442 36.07 -22.87 -13.12
C ALA A 442 35.75 -24.10 -14.00
N PRO A 443 35.81 -25.33 -13.47
CA PRO A 443 35.55 -26.54 -14.24
C PRO A 443 34.05 -26.73 -14.52
N LEU A 444 33.78 -27.16 -15.75
CA LEU A 444 32.48 -27.62 -16.26
C LEU A 444 32.00 -28.85 -15.47
N PHE A 445 30.78 -28.78 -14.93
CA PHE A 445 30.05 -29.95 -14.43
C PHE A 445 28.98 -30.36 -15.46
N SER A 446 29.05 -31.63 -15.87
CA SER A 446 28.06 -32.30 -16.72
C SER A 446 26.78 -32.64 -15.95
N PRO A 447 25.61 -32.69 -16.61
CA PRO A 447 24.37 -33.12 -15.98
C PRO A 447 24.27 -34.64 -16.07
N ASP A 448 24.32 -35.34 -14.94
CA ASP A 448 23.69 -36.65 -14.75
C ASP A 448 23.97 -37.17 -13.32
N THR A 449 23.02 -36.95 -12.42
CA THR A 449 22.72 -37.91 -11.33
C THR A 449 21.30 -37.64 -10.84
N ALA A 450 20.45 -38.63 -11.08
CA ALA A 450 19.08 -38.73 -10.63
C ALA A 450 18.98 -38.73 -9.09
N LEU A 451 18.03 -37.98 -8.54
CA LEU A 451 17.55 -38.15 -7.17
C LEU A 451 16.02 -38.00 -7.14
N GLY A 452 15.35 -39.14 -6.97
CA GLY A 452 14.23 -39.35 -6.03
C GLY A 452 12.94 -38.56 -6.22
N SER A 453 11.94 -39.20 -6.84
CA SER A 453 10.53 -38.83 -6.75
C SER A 453 10.05 -38.80 -5.29
N PRO A 454 9.22 -37.82 -4.88
CA PRO A 454 8.57 -37.84 -3.56
C PRO A 454 7.43 -38.87 -3.52
N PRO A 455 7.16 -39.49 -2.35
CA PRO A 455 6.13 -40.52 -2.23
C PRO A 455 4.72 -39.91 -2.28
N SER A 456 3.90 -40.50 -3.14
CA SER A 456 2.44 -40.33 -3.16
C SER A 456 1.80 -41.04 -1.97
N SER A 457 1.12 -40.30 -1.09
CA SER A 457 0.18 -40.91 -0.15
C SER A 457 -1.00 -39.96 0.11
N SER A 458 -2.05 -40.14 -0.68
CA SER A 458 -3.42 -39.70 -0.39
C SER A 458 -4.04 -40.64 0.65
N PRO A 459 -4.71 -40.12 1.70
CA PRO A 459 -5.62 -40.90 2.51
C PRO A 459 -7.06 -40.40 2.30
N PHE A 460 -7.64 -40.66 1.14
CA PHE A 460 -9.10 -40.66 1.00
C PHE A 460 -9.53 -41.96 0.31
N LYS A 461 -9.74 -42.99 1.13
CA LYS A 461 -10.50 -44.19 0.76
C LYS A 461 -11.97 -43.93 1.10
N ASN A 462 -12.80 -44.10 0.09
CA ASN A 462 -14.19 -44.57 0.11
C ASN A 462 -15.09 -44.04 1.25
N LEU A 463 -15.86 -43.00 0.96
CA LEU A 463 -17.20 -42.86 1.51
C LEU A 463 -18.20 -43.19 0.40
N ASP A 464 -18.85 -44.34 0.52
CA ASP A 464 -20.11 -44.64 -0.16
C ASP A 464 -21.16 -43.65 0.35
N ILE A 465 -21.55 -42.70 -0.51
CA ILE A 465 -22.72 -41.86 -0.26
C ILE A 465 -23.88 -42.52 -0.98
N ALA A 466 -24.79 -43.09 -0.19
CA ALA A 466 -26.09 -43.54 -0.65
C ALA A 466 -26.82 -42.36 -1.32
N ALA A 467 -27.27 -42.57 -2.56
CA ALA A 467 -28.13 -41.66 -3.27
C ALA A 467 -29.48 -41.54 -2.53
N THR A 468 -29.73 -40.41 -1.91
CA THR A 468 -31.08 -39.98 -1.53
C THR A 468 -31.61 -39.06 -2.61
N ASP A 469 -32.56 -39.59 -3.39
CA ASP A 469 -33.39 -38.84 -4.33
C ASP A 469 -34.15 -37.72 -3.60
N TYR A 470 -33.72 -36.47 -3.78
CA TYR A 470 -34.57 -35.31 -3.53
C TYR A 470 -35.17 -34.84 -4.86
N LYS A 471 -36.38 -35.35 -5.16
CA LYS A 471 -37.29 -34.71 -6.11
C LYS A 471 -37.69 -33.34 -5.57
N ILE A 472 -37.11 -32.28 -6.12
CA ILE A 472 -37.63 -30.92 -5.95
C ILE A 472 -38.82 -30.79 -6.90
N THR A 473 -40.03 -30.92 -6.37
CA THR A 473 -41.25 -30.51 -7.07
C THR A 473 -41.31 -28.98 -7.07
N SER A 474 -41.38 -28.41 -8.27
CA SER A 474 -41.69 -27.02 -8.54
C SER A 474 -43.06 -26.65 -7.97
N ASP A 475 -43.10 -26.12 -6.75
CA ASP A 475 -44.20 -25.27 -6.24
C ASP A 475 -43.82 -24.74 -4.86
N LYS A 476 -43.04 -23.64 -4.86
CA LYS A 476 -43.02 -22.55 -3.86
C LYS A 476 -41.85 -21.61 -4.16
N LEU A 477 -41.99 -20.86 -5.25
CA LEU A 477 -41.24 -19.64 -5.54
C LEU A 477 -42.26 -18.51 -5.55
N LEU A 478 -42.65 -18.06 -4.36
CA LEU A 478 -43.36 -16.81 -4.11
C LEU A 478 -43.28 -16.52 -2.62
N GLN A 479 -42.68 -15.38 -2.29
CA GLN A 479 -42.28 -14.87 -0.97
C GLN A 479 -40.91 -15.35 -0.47
N LEU A 480 -39.86 -14.71 -1.00
CA LEU A 480 -38.92 -13.89 -0.24
C LEU A 480 -38.20 -12.93 -1.20
#